data_AF-A0A3N5XFR3-F1
#
_entry.id   AF-A0A3N5XFR3-F1
#
_cell.length_a   1.000
_cell.length_b   1.000
_cell.length_c   1.000
_cell.angle_alpha   90.00
_cell.angle_beta   90.00
_cell.angle_gamma   90.00
#
_symmetry.space_group_name_H-M   'P 1'
#
loop_
_entity.id
_entity.type
_entity.pdbx_description
1 polymer ?
#
loop_
_entity_poly.entity_id
_entity_poly.type
_entity_poly.pdbx_seq_one_letter_code
_entity_poly.pdbx_strand_id
1 'polypeptide(L)'
;MELVRLENKESVVQEQLRRERERLRQELGLEEQKREHFRRPEERPFTADQRSHTTVLFGGLTWKHEHLIHGILESLGYKCEYLPTPDVQAFRLGKEYGNNGQCNPTYFTVGNLVQYLQSLEEKGLTKDQIVNNY
;
A
#
# COMPACT_ATOMS: atom_id res chain seq x y z
N MET A 1 41.07 26.27 -49.66
CA MET A 1 39.82 25.97 -50.37
C MET A 1 39.04 25.02 -49.47
N GLU A 2 37.83 25.43 -49.05
CA GLU A 2 37.07 24.90 -47.92
C GLU A 2 36.70 23.42 -48.04
N LEU A 3 36.92 22.69 -46.93
CA LEU A 3 36.37 21.36 -46.70
C LEU A 3 34.88 21.50 -46.38
N VAL A 4 34.02 21.16 -47.34
CA VAL A 4 32.57 21.08 -47.15
C VAL A 4 32.28 19.91 -46.19
N ARG A 5 31.91 20.21 -44.94
CA ARG A 5 31.31 19.23 -44.03
C ARG A 5 29.94 18.87 -44.59
N LEU A 6 29.83 17.72 -45.24
CA LEU A 6 28.54 17.09 -45.51
C LEU A 6 27.97 16.64 -44.17
N GLU A 7 27.16 17.49 -43.54
CA GLU A 7 26.35 17.06 -42.40
C GLU A 7 25.50 15.87 -42.84
N ASN A 8 25.57 14.78 -42.06
CA ASN A 8 24.85 13.55 -42.36
C ASN A 8 23.35 13.89 -42.47
N LYS A 9 22.70 13.55 -43.59
CA LYS A 9 21.26 13.83 -43.78
C LYS A 9 20.40 13.33 -42.62
N GLU A 10 20.84 12.23 -42.00
CA GLU A 10 20.21 11.67 -40.81
C GLU A 10 20.29 12.59 -39.60
N SER A 11 21.41 13.29 -39.37
CA SER A 11 21.54 14.22 -38.24
C SER A 11 20.65 15.45 -38.40
N VAL A 12 20.43 15.91 -39.63
CA VAL A 12 19.50 17.02 -39.92
C VAL A 12 18.06 16.61 -39.60
N VAL A 13 17.65 15.40 -40.00
CA VAL A 13 16.32 14.87 -39.71
C VAL A 13 16.12 14.65 -38.21
N GLN A 14 17.12 14.09 -37.51
CA GLN A 14 17.05 13.89 -36.06
C GLN A 14 16.89 15.21 -35.30
N GLU A 15 17.59 16.27 -35.73
CA GLU A 15 17.49 17.59 -35.11
C GLU A 15 16.10 18.22 -35.33
N GLN A 16 15.54 18.08 -36.53
CA GLN A 16 14.17 18.54 -36.81
C GLN A 16 13.13 17.79 -35.98
N LEU A 17 13.26 16.46 -35.88
CA LEU A 17 12.39 15.64 -35.03
C LEU A 17 12.49 16.03 -33.56
N ARG A 18 13.70 16.34 -33.05
CA ARG A 18 13.91 16.78 -31.67
C ARG A 18 13.19 18.10 -31.38
N ARG A 19 13.38 19.11 -32.24
CA ARG A 19 12.71 20.42 -32.11
C ARG A 19 11.20 20.30 -32.12
N GLU A 20 10.68 19.48 -33.03
CA GLU A 20 9.23 19.34 -33.15
C GLU A 20 8.62 18.56 -31.99
N ARG A 21 9.35 17.55 -31.49
CA ARG A 21 8.99 16.87 -30.25
C ARG A 21 8.96 17.83 -29.06
N GLU A 22 9.93 18.73 -28.93
CA GLU A 22 9.95 19.74 -27.86
C GLU A 22 8.77 20.71 -27.98
N ARG A 23 8.49 21.24 -29.19
CA ARG A 23 7.34 22.12 -29.44
C ARG A 23 6.02 21.46 -29.05
N LEU A 24 5.79 20.24 -29.52
CA LEU A 24 4.57 19.48 -29.20
C LEU A 24 4.44 19.17 -27.71
N ARG A 25 5.57 18.87 -27.04
CA ARG A 25 5.55 18.64 -25.58
C ARG A 25 5.18 19.89 -24.80
N GLN A 26 5.64 21.07 -25.23
CA GLN A 26 5.25 22.33 -24.60
C GLN A 26 3.76 22.65 -24.85
N GLU A 27 3.30 22.51 -26.09
CA GLU A 27 1.90 22.75 -26.47
C GLU A 27 0.92 21.85 -25.70
N LEU A 28 1.29 20.58 -25.47
CA LEU A 28 0.49 19.62 -24.73
C LEU A 28 0.70 19.65 -23.22
N GLY A 29 1.56 20.54 -22.70
CA GLY A 29 1.91 20.59 -21.27
C GLY A 29 2.63 19.33 -20.76
N LEU A 30 3.28 18.57 -21.64
CA LEU A 30 4.07 17.37 -21.36
C LEU A 30 5.54 17.70 -21.05
N GLU A 31 5.76 18.81 -20.37
CA GLU A 31 7.07 19.18 -19.84
C GLU A 31 7.61 18.04 -18.97
N GLU A 32 8.93 17.83 -19.02
CA GLU A 32 9.59 16.84 -18.17
C GLU A 32 9.58 17.34 -16.73
N GLN A 33 8.46 17.10 -16.05
CA GLN A 33 8.32 17.38 -14.63
C GLN A 33 9.22 16.42 -13.87
N LYS A 34 10.03 16.94 -12.95
CA LYS A 34 10.63 16.10 -11.89
C LYS A 34 9.48 15.51 -11.08
N ARG A 35 9.06 14.31 -11.45
CA ARG A 35 8.08 13.53 -10.69
C ARG A 35 8.85 12.77 -9.63
N GLU A 36 8.49 12.99 -8.38
CA GLU A 36 8.91 12.06 -7.34
C GLU A 36 8.21 10.73 -7.61
N HIS A 37 8.98 9.71 -7.97
CA HIS A 37 8.46 8.36 -8.04
C HIS A 37 8.03 7.94 -6.64
N PHE A 38 6.86 7.30 -6.55
CA PHE A 38 6.40 6.69 -5.31
C PHE A 38 7.52 5.82 -4.72
N ARG A 39 7.87 6.10 -3.47
CA ARG A 39 8.72 5.23 -2.65
C ARG A 39 7.84 4.61 -1.59
N ARG A 40 7.95 3.29 -1.44
CA ARG A 40 7.30 2.58 -0.34
C ARG A 40 7.80 3.19 0.98
N PRO A 41 6.91 3.50 1.94
CA PRO A 41 7.31 3.89 3.29
C PRO A 41 8.23 2.83 3.91
N GLU A 42 9.08 3.24 4.85
CA GLU A 42 9.86 2.29 5.63
C GLU A 42 8.93 1.32 6.37
N GLU A 43 9.20 0.03 6.22
CA GLU A 43 8.44 -1.00 6.90
C GLU A 43 8.80 -0.99 8.38
N ARG A 44 7.79 -1.13 9.25
CA ARG A 44 8.00 -1.26 10.68
C ARG A 44 8.08 -2.76 11.03
N PRO A 45 9.28 -3.33 11.21
CA PRO A 45 9.40 -4.74 11.51
C PRO A 45 8.85 -5.03 12.91
N PHE A 46 8.26 -6.21 13.07
CA PHE A 46 7.91 -6.76 14.37
C PHE A 46 9.16 -7.35 15.03
N THR A 47 9.57 -6.78 16.16
CA THR A 47 10.82 -7.15 16.86
C THR A 47 10.56 -8.06 18.07
N ALA A 48 11.61 -8.70 18.58
CA ALA A 48 11.50 -9.66 19.68
C ALA A 48 10.99 -9.01 20.99
N ASP A 49 11.35 -7.77 21.27
CA ASP A 49 10.89 -6.99 22.43
C ASP A 49 9.39 -6.68 22.39
N GLN A 50 8.84 -6.49 21.18
CA GLN A 50 7.42 -6.20 20.96
C GLN A 50 6.50 -7.39 21.26
N ARG A 51 7.04 -8.61 21.23
CA ARG A 51 6.28 -9.86 21.42
C ARG A 51 5.38 -9.87 22.65
N SER A 52 5.86 -9.28 23.74
CA SER A 52 5.18 -9.29 25.04
C SER A 52 3.98 -8.35 25.13
N HIS A 53 3.89 -7.35 24.25
CA HIS A 53 2.90 -6.27 24.37
C HIS A 53 2.09 -6.01 23.09
N THR A 54 2.60 -6.35 21.91
CA THR A 54 1.90 -6.21 20.64
C THR A 54 1.00 -7.41 20.38
N THR A 55 -0.28 -7.14 20.11
CA THR A 55 -1.32 -8.12 19.80
C THR A 55 -1.29 -8.43 18.31
N VAL A 56 -0.98 -9.66 17.95
CA VAL A 56 -1.02 -10.11 16.55
C VAL A 56 -2.47 -10.31 16.12
N LEU A 57 -2.93 -9.47 15.19
CA LEU A 57 -4.24 -9.61 14.56
C LEU A 57 -4.15 -10.52 13.33
N PHE A 58 -5.06 -11.48 13.25
CA PHE A 58 -5.18 -12.39 12.09
C PHE A 58 -6.64 -12.74 11.82
N GLY A 59 -6.97 -13.39 10.71
CA GLY A 59 -8.35 -13.82 10.45
C GLY A 59 -8.61 -14.15 9.00
N GLY A 60 -9.89 -14.36 8.67
CA GLY A 60 -10.32 -14.76 7.33
C GLY A 60 -10.19 -16.27 7.10
N LEU A 61 -10.10 -17.04 8.18
CA LEU A 61 -10.09 -18.49 8.16
C LEU A 61 -11.41 -19.02 8.72
N THR A 62 -11.63 -20.33 8.66
CA THR A 62 -12.78 -20.90 9.38
C THR A 62 -12.52 -20.83 10.89
N TRP A 63 -13.57 -20.67 11.70
CA TRP A 63 -13.46 -20.56 13.16
C TRP A 63 -12.57 -21.63 13.83
N LYS A 64 -12.54 -22.87 13.32
CA LYS A 64 -11.69 -23.94 13.86
C LYS A 64 -10.20 -23.66 13.68
N HIS A 65 -9.81 -23.19 12.49
CA HIS A 65 -8.44 -22.82 12.19
C HIS A 65 -8.03 -21.59 12.99
N GLU A 66 -8.94 -20.63 13.16
CA GLU A 66 -8.67 -19.44 13.97
C GLU A 66 -8.39 -19.82 15.43
N HIS A 67 -9.24 -20.65 16.02
CA HIS A 67 -9.07 -21.13 17.39
C HIS A 67 -7.80 -21.95 17.58
N LEU A 68 -7.46 -22.81 16.60
CA LEU A 68 -6.21 -23.57 16.63
C LEU A 68 -4.97 -22.67 16.56
N ILE A 69 -4.95 -21.71 15.64
CA ILE A 69 -3.83 -20.77 15.47
C ILE A 69 -3.68 -19.88 16.71
N HIS A 70 -4.80 -19.42 17.27
CA HIS A 70 -4.83 -18.63 18.51
C HIS A 70 -4.12 -19.38 19.65
N GLY A 71 -4.52 -20.63 19.91
CA GLY A 71 -3.88 -21.44 20.94
C GLY A 71 -2.40 -21.73 20.67
N ILE A 72 -2.00 -21.91 19.41
CA ILE A 72 -0.58 -22.07 19.04
C ILE A 72 0.20 -20.79 19.35
N LEU A 73 -0.28 -19.62 18.91
CA LEU A 73 0.39 -18.35 19.12
C LEU A 73 0.50 -18.02 20.62
N GLU A 74 -0.56 -18.22 21.40
CA GLU A 74 -0.53 -18.06 22.85
C GLU A 74 0.46 -19.02 23.52
N SER A 75 0.50 -20.29 23.10
CA SER A 75 1.46 -21.27 23.64
C SER A 75 2.92 -20.88 23.42
N LEU A 76 3.18 -20.12 22.36
CA LEU A 76 4.50 -19.59 22.06
C LEU A 76 4.79 -18.31 22.87
N GLY A 77 3.79 -17.66 23.46
CA GLY A 77 3.93 -16.41 24.23
C GLY A 77 3.64 -15.15 23.43
N TYR A 78 2.89 -15.24 22.34
CA TYR A 78 2.35 -14.07 21.64
C TYR A 78 1.02 -13.65 22.25
N LYS A 79 0.77 -12.33 22.30
CA LYS A 79 -0.60 -11.82 22.36
C LYS A 79 -1.18 -11.91 20.96
N CYS A 80 -2.38 -12.43 20.81
CA CYS A 80 -3.03 -12.52 19.51
C CYS A 80 -4.54 -12.49 19.64
N GLU A 81 -5.21 -12.01 18.60
CA GLU A 81 -6.66 -12.03 18.49
C GLU A 81 -7.03 -12.29 17.03
N TYR A 82 -8.02 -13.14 16.79
CA TYR A 82 -8.58 -13.27 15.46
C TYR A 82 -9.67 -12.21 15.25
N LEU A 83 -9.71 -11.65 14.04
CA LEU A 83 -10.72 -10.70 13.63
C LEU A 83 -12.10 -11.39 13.57
N PRO A 84 -13.20 -10.67 13.88
CA PRO A 84 -14.54 -11.21 13.76
C PRO A 84 -14.87 -11.57 12.30
N THR A 85 -15.95 -12.32 12.07
CA THR A 85 -16.43 -12.55 10.71
C THR A 85 -16.88 -11.22 10.09
N PRO A 86 -16.37 -10.84 8.91
CA PRO A 86 -16.67 -9.53 8.32
C PRO A 86 -18.12 -9.45 7.85
N ASP A 87 -18.71 -8.26 8.00
CA ASP A 87 -20.07 -7.95 7.57
C ASP A 87 -20.12 -7.00 6.35
N VAL A 88 -21.31 -6.51 6.02
CA VAL A 88 -21.49 -5.56 4.92
C VAL A 88 -20.83 -4.20 5.21
N GLN A 89 -20.70 -3.80 6.48
CA GLN A 89 -20.00 -2.56 6.83
C GLN A 89 -18.49 -2.72 6.64
N ALA A 90 -17.92 -3.86 7.03
CA ALA A 90 -16.54 -4.21 6.70
C ALA A 90 -16.32 -4.11 5.18
N PHE A 91 -17.20 -4.69 4.36
CA PHE A 91 -17.08 -4.54 2.89
C PHE A 91 -17.07 -3.07 2.42
N ARG A 92 -17.95 -2.23 2.95
CA ARG A 92 -18.03 -0.80 2.58
C ARG A 92 -16.76 -0.05 2.97
N LEU A 93 -16.27 -0.27 4.19
CA LEU A 93 -14.99 0.28 4.66
C LEU A 93 -13.85 -0.21 3.79
N GLY A 94 -13.84 -1.49 3.42
CA GLY A 94 -12.86 -2.06 2.50
C GLY A 94 -12.82 -1.33 1.15
N LYS A 95 -13.98 -0.98 0.59
CA LYS A 95 -14.05 -0.19 -0.64
C LYS A 95 -13.63 1.27 -0.47
N GLU A 96 -13.88 1.85 0.70
CA GLU A 96 -13.51 3.23 1.02
C GLU A 96 -12.00 3.39 1.21
N TYR A 97 -11.38 2.47 1.96
CA TYR A 97 -9.95 2.51 2.31
C TYR A 97 -9.07 1.69 1.35
N GLY A 98 -9.67 0.84 0.52
CA GLY A 98 -8.98 0.02 -0.48
C GLY A 98 -8.88 0.69 -1.85
N ASN A 99 -8.20 0.01 -2.77
CA ASN A 99 -8.12 0.43 -4.17
C ASN A 99 -9.25 -0.26 -4.97
N ASN A 100 -9.95 0.50 -5.82
CA ASN A 100 -11.00 0.00 -6.73
C ASN A 100 -10.57 -1.18 -7.63
N GLY A 101 -9.27 -1.39 -7.84
CA GLY A 101 -8.72 -2.55 -8.57
C GLY A 101 -8.54 -3.82 -7.74
N GLN A 102 -8.86 -3.82 -6.45
CA GLN A 102 -8.73 -5.00 -5.58
C GLN A 102 -9.92 -5.95 -5.75
N CYS A 103 -9.69 -7.24 -5.49
CA CYS A 103 -10.72 -8.25 -5.56
C CYS A 103 -11.63 -8.22 -4.31
N ASN A 104 -12.83 -8.79 -4.42
CA ASN A 104 -13.82 -8.76 -3.33
C ASN A 104 -13.31 -9.29 -1.98
N PRO A 105 -12.60 -10.44 -1.91
CA PRO A 105 -12.04 -10.92 -0.64
C PRO A 105 -11.11 -9.91 0.05
N THR A 106 -10.37 -9.10 -0.72
CA THR A 106 -9.51 -8.06 -0.17
C THR A 106 -10.33 -6.95 0.49
N TYR A 107 -11.45 -6.54 -0.10
CA TYR A 107 -12.33 -5.54 0.53
C TYR A 107 -12.86 -6.03 1.87
N PHE A 108 -13.31 -7.28 1.96
CA PHE A 108 -13.74 -7.83 3.24
C PHE A 108 -12.58 -7.89 4.25
N THR A 109 -11.40 -8.32 3.84
CA THR A 109 -10.24 -8.45 4.75
C THR A 109 -9.76 -7.10 5.28
N VAL A 110 -9.49 -6.15 4.37
CA VAL A 110 -9.04 -4.79 4.72
C VAL A 110 -10.09 -4.09 5.55
N GLY A 111 -11.34 -4.17 5.12
CA GLY A 111 -12.46 -3.56 5.82
C GLY A 111 -12.69 -4.11 7.22
N ASN A 112 -12.51 -5.42 7.42
CA ASN A 112 -12.62 -6.05 8.74
C ASN A 112 -11.53 -5.54 9.70
N LEU A 113 -10.30 -5.41 9.19
CA LEU A 113 -9.20 -4.83 9.96
C LEU A 113 -9.51 -3.38 10.34
N VAL A 114 -9.92 -2.55 9.38
CA VAL A 114 -10.27 -1.15 9.64
C VAL A 114 -11.40 -1.04 10.68
N GLN A 115 -12.46 -1.83 10.52
CA GLN A 115 -13.59 -1.85 11.45
C GLN A 115 -13.17 -2.27 12.86
N TYR A 116 -12.31 -3.29 12.98
CA TYR A 116 -11.81 -3.73 14.28
C TYR A 116 -10.99 -2.65 14.97
N LEU A 117 -10.07 -1.99 14.25
CA LEU A 117 -9.25 -0.90 14.78
C LEU A 117 -10.10 0.32 15.18
N GLN A 118 -11.11 0.67 14.38
CA GLN A 118 -12.09 1.72 14.75
C GLN A 118 -12.83 1.35 16.05
N SER A 119 -13.21 0.08 16.22
CA SER A 119 -13.85 -0.37 17.47
C SER A 119 -12.94 -0.26 18.69
N LEU A 120 -11.62 -0.35 18.51
CA LEU A 120 -10.66 -0.12 19.60
C LEU A 120 -10.60 1.36 19.97
N GLU A 121 -10.61 2.27 18.98
CA GLU A 121 -10.72 3.71 19.24
C GLU A 121 -12.02 4.06 19.97
N GLU A 122 -13.16 3.50 19.54
CA GLU A 122 -14.46 3.72 20.18
C GLU A 122 -14.50 3.21 21.63
N LYS A 123 -13.74 2.15 21.94
CA LYS A 123 -13.56 1.62 23.31
C LYS A 123 -12.61 2.46 24.16
N GLY A 124 -12.04 3.54 23.61
CA GLY A 124 -11.22 4.51 24.33
C GLY A 124 -9.71 4.34 24.18
N LEU A 125 -9.22 3.46 23.29
CA LEU A 125 -7.80 3.41 22.99
C LEU A 125 -7.40 4.60 22.11
N THR A 126 -6.25 5.20 22.39
CA THR A 126 -5.69 6.22 21.51
C THR A 126 -5.08 5.59 20.27
N LYS A 127 -4.96 6.36 19.19
CA LYS A 127 -4.26 5.94 17.96
C LYS A 127 -2.85 5.44 18.24
N ASP A 128 -2.12 6.13 19.10
CA ASP A 128 -0.76 5.72 19.49
C ASP A 128 -0.75 4.39 20.25
N GLN A 129 -1.76 4.13 21.10
CA GLN A 129 -1.87 2.83 21.75
C GLN A 129 -2.17 1.72 20.75
N ILE A 130 -3.03 1.97 19.76
CA ILE A 130 -3.36 1.00 18.72
C ILE A 130 -2.12 0.71 17.87
N VAL A 131 -1.46 1.75 17.35
CA VAL A 131 -0.25 1.65 16.51
C VAL A 131 0.92 0.95 17.21
N ASN A 132 1.01 1.02 18.54
CA ASN A 132 2.11 0.41 19.29
C ASN A 132 1.79 -0.97 19.88
N ASN A 133 0.51 -1.34 20.00
CA ASN A 133 0.10 -2.57 20.70
C ASN A 133 -0.76 -3.53 19.87
N TYR A 134 -1.00 -3.26 18.59
CA TYR A 134 -1.74 -4.11 17.65
C TYR A 134 -1.06 -4.14 16.28
#